data_AF-A0A505HAN3-F1
#
_entry.id   AF-A0A505HAN3-F1
#
_cell.length_a   1.000
_cell.length_b   1.000
_cell.length_c   1.000
_cell.angle_alpha   90.00
_cell.angle_beta   90.00
_cell.angle_gamma   90.00
#
_symmetry.space_group_name_H-M   'P 1'
#
loop_
_entity.id
_entity.type
_entity.pdbx_description
1 polymer ?
#
loop_
_entity_poly.entity_id
_entity_poly.type
_entity_poly.pdbx_seq_one_letter_code
_entity_poly.pdbx_strand_id
1 'polypeptide(L)' 'MPALILRYFTYDHLTNPLLRATSAKFAALAAEVDDALPDGPEKSVALRKLLEAKDAAVRAALDA' A
#
# COMPACT_ATOMS: atom_id res chain seq x y z
N MET A 1 12.21 3.34 12.99
CA MET A 1 12.40 2.24 12.02
C MET A 1 11.13 2.18 11.19
N PRO A 2 11.21 1.97 9.86
CA PRO A 2 10.01 1.91 9.04
C PRO A 2 9.07 0.80 9.51
N ALA A 3 7.76 1.02 9.42
CA ALA A 3 6.79 0.03 9.82
C ALA A 3 6.98 -1.28 9.03
N LEU A 4 7.05 -2.42 9.73
CA LEU A 4 7.32 -3.74 9.12
C LEU A 4 6.31 -4.12 8.04
N ILE A 5 5.11 -3.54 8.06
CA ILE A 5 4.05 -3.77 7.08
C ILE A 5 4.38 -3.18 5.69
N LEU A 6 5.28 -2.18 5.60
CA LEU A 6 5.62 -1.53 4.33
C LEU A 6 6.19 -2.49 3.28
N ARG A 7 6.82 -3.60 3.69
CA ARG A 7 7.30 -4.64 2.77
C ARG A 7 6.19 -5.21 1.87
N TYR A 8 4.94 -5.21 2.35
CA TYR A 8 3.78 -5.72 1.62
C TYR A 8 3.21 -4.71 0.63
N PHE A 9 3.73 -3.47 0.60
CA PHE A 9 3.39 -2.46 -0.40
C PHE A 9 4.32 -2.49 -1.62
N THR A 10 5.31 -3.37 -1.66
CA THR A 10 6.14 -3.57 -2.85
C THR A 10 5.26 -3.95 -4.05
N TYR A 11 5.60 -3.43 -5.23
CA TYR A 11 4.79 -3.58 -6.44
C TYR A 11 5.61 -3.94 -7.69
N ASP A 12 6.94 -4.00 -7.57
CA ASP A 12 7.83 -4.28 -8.71
C ASP A 12 7.56 -5.65 -9.34
N HIS A 13 7.10 -6.60 -8.53
CA HIS A 13 6.73 -7.95 -8.95
C HIS A 13 5.52 -8.00 -9.89
N LEU A 14 4.69 -6.94 -9.94
CA LEU A 14 3.55 -6.86 -10.84
C LEU A 14 4.02 -6.50 -12.25
N THR A 15 4.01 -7.43 -13.20
CA THR A 15 4.46 -7.18 -14.57
C THR A 15 3.45 -6.40 -15.42
N ASN A 16 2.16 -6.52 -15.11
CA ASN A 16 1.11 -5.75 -15.79
C ASN A 16 1.22 -4.25 -15.40
N PRO A 17 1.36 -3.33 -16.37
CA PRO A 17 1.53 -1.90 -16.08
C PRO A 17 0.36 -1.28 -15.31
N LEU A 18 -0.88 -1.68 -15.60
CA LEU A 18 -2.07 -1.14 -14.93
C LEU A 18 -2.13 -1.58 -13.47
N LEU A 19 -1.89 -2.88 -13.20
CA LEU A 19 -1.86 -3.40 -11.83
C LEU A 19 -0.73 -2.76 -11.02
N ARG A 20 0.45 -2.62 -11.63
CA ARG A 20 1.61 -1.97 -11.02
C ARG A 20 1.31 -0.50 -10.68
N ALA A 21 0.75 0.25 -11.62
CA ALA A 21 0.38 1.66 -11.42
C ALA A 21 -0.70 1.82 -10.35
N THR A 22 -1.69 0.92 -10.29
CA THR A 22 -2.71 0.91 -9.23
C THR A 22 -2.07 0.65 -7.86
N SER A 23 -1.22 -0.37 -7.74
CA SER A 23 -0.53 -0.70 -6.49
C SER A 23 0.42 0.41 -6.01
N ALA A 24 1.14 1.06 -6.94
CA ALA A 24 2.11 2.10 -6.64
C ALA A 24 1.52 3.31 -5.90
N LYS A 25 0.26 3.67 -6.18
CA LYS A 25 -0.45 4.76 -5.48
C LYS A 25 -0.59 4.50 -3.98
N PHE A 26 -0.88 3.26 -3.61
CA PHE A 26 -1.01 2.87 -2.21
C PHE A 26 0.36 2.75 -1.53
N ALA A 27 1.38 2.32 -2.25
CA ALA A 27 2.74 2.27 -1.71
C ALA A 27 3.28 3.67 -1.37
N ALA A 28 3.02 4.65 -2.23
CA ALA A 28 3.38 6.05 -1.97
C ALA A 28 2.65 6.58 -0.73
N LEU A 29 1.33 6.41 -0.64
CA LEU A 29 0.55 6.88 0.50
C LEU A 29 0.93 6.15 1.81
N ALA A 30 1.23 4.85 1.76
CA ALA A 30 1.68 4.12 2.94
C ALA A 30 3.04 4.63 3.45
N ALA A 31 3.96 5.00 2.55
CA ALA A 31 5.23 5.61 2.93
C ALA A 31 5.01 6.99 3.57
N GLU A 32 4.12 7.82 3.02
CA GLU A 32 3.76 9.12 3.62
C GLU A 32 3.14 8.97 5.01
N VAL A 33 2.22 8.01 5.20
CA VAL A 33 1.63 7.69 6.50
C VAL A 33 2.68 7.22 7.50
N ASP A 34 3.67 6.43 7.04
CA ASP A 34 4.75 5.95 7.91
C ASP A 34 5.70 7.08 8.33
N ASP A 35 5.99 8.01 7.45
CA ASP A 35 6.94 9.10 7.68
C ASP A 35 6.32 10.28 8.47
N ALA A 36 5.06 10.64 8.16
CA ALA A 36 4.44 11.84 8.70
C ALA A 36 3.75 11.66 10.06
N LEU A 37 3.38 10.42 10.44
CA LEU A 37 2.59 10.16 11.64
C LEU A 37 3.40 9.50 12.76
N PRO A 38 3.11 9.84 14.03
CA PRO A 38 3.75 9.20 15.17
C PRO A 38 3.35 7.73 15.28
N ASP A 39 4.25 6.93 15.82
CA ASP A 39 3.98 5.52 16.08
C ASP A 39 2.83 5.35 17.08
N GLY A 40 1.90 4.47 16.75
CA GLY A 40 0.72 4.24 17.56
C GLY A 40 -0.27 3.25 16.95
N PRO A 41 -1.32 2.91 17.71
CA PRO A 41 -2.35 1.97 17.26
C PRO A 41 -3.06 2.49 16.00
N GLU A 42 -3.35 3.79 15.92
CA GLU A 42 -4.05 4.37 14.77
C GLU A 42 -3.20 4.36 13.49
N LYS A 43 -1.89 4.66 13.57
CA LYS A 43 -0.97 4.51 12.43
C LYS A 43 -0.94 3.06 11.94
N SER A 44 -0.89 2.11 12.88
CA SER A 44 -0.91 0.67 12.57
C SER A 44 -2.23 0.23 11.92
N VAL A 45 -3.36 0.79 12.36
CA VAL A 45 -4.70 0.58 11.75
C VAL A 45 -4.74 1.18 10.35
N ALA A 46 -4.28 2.42 10.18
CA ALA A 46 -4.26 3.11 8.89
C ALA A 46 -3.46 2.32 7.85
N LEU A 47 -2.24 1.87 8.19
CA LEU A 47 -1.41 1.08 7.28
C LEU A 47 -2.04 -0.28 6.92
N ARG A 48 -2.71 -0.96 7.87
CA ARG A 48 -3.44 -2.21 7.56
C ARG A 48 -4.62 -1.97 6.62
N LYS A 49 -5.41 -0.92 6.87
CA LYS A 49 -6.53 -0.54 5.99
C LYS A 49 -6.05 -0.18 4.59
N LEU A 50 -4.92 0.53 4.47
CA LEU A 50 -4.31 0.82 3.17
C LEU A 50 -3.87 -0.44 2.44
N LEU A 51 -3.32 -1.43 3.14
CA LEU A 51 -2.91 -2.70 2.53
C LEU A 51 -4.11 -3.48 1.98
N GLU A 52 -5.18 -3.59 2.77
CA GLU A 52 -6.43 -4.20 2.35
C GLU A 52 -7.05 -3.50 1.13
N ALA A 53 -7.06 -2.16 1.15
CA ALA A 53 -7.56 -1.34 0.05
C ALA A 53 -6.72 -1.49 -1.22
N LYS A 54 -5.39 -1.55 -1.11
CA LYS A 54 -4.48 -1.82 -2.22
C LYS A 54 -4.81 -3.16 -2.87
N ASP A 55 -4.91 -4.22 -2.08
CA ASP A 55 -5.19 -5.57 -2.61
C ASP A 55 -6.57 -5.64 -3.30
N ALA A 56 -7.58 -4.94 -2.77
CA ALA A 56 -8.90 -4.83 -3.39
C ALA A 56 -8.85 -4.06 -4.72
N ALA A 57 -8.14 -2.93 -4.76
CA ALA A 57 -7.99 -2.12 -5.97
C ALA A 57 -7.21 -2.85 -7.06
N VAL A 58 -6.17 -3.60 -6.70
CA VAL A 58 -5.40 -4.43 -7.65
C VAL A 58 -6.29 -5.52 -8.24
N ARG A 59 -7.13 -6.18 -7.44
CA ARG A 59 -8.11 -7.16 -7.95
C ARG A 59 -9.12 -6.51 -8.90
N ALA A 60 -9.67 -5.36 -8.54
CA ALA A 60 -10.61 -4.64 -9.39
C ALA A 60 -9.99 -4.19 -10.73
N ALA A 61 -8.69 -3.86 -10.74
CA ALA A 61 -7.98 -3.48 -11.96
C ALA A 61 -7.72 -4.65 -12.94
N LEU A 62 -8.03 -5.90 -12.56
CA LEU A 62 -8.02 -7.04 -13.50
C LEU A 62 -9.17 -6.98 -14.51
N ASP A 63 -10.26 -6.32 -14.15
CA ASP A 63 -11.49 -6.24 -14.94
C ASP A 63 -11.60 -4.93 -15.75
N ALA A 64 -10.50 -4.17 -15.85
CA ALA A 64 -10.42 -2.86 -16.48
C ALA A 64 -9.80 -2.88 -17.89
#